data_AF-R0GXL5-F1
#
_entry.id   AF-R0GXL5-F1
#
_cell.length_a   1.000
_cell.length_b   1.000
_cell.length_c   1.000
_cell.angle_alpha   90.00
_cell.angle_beta   90.00
_cell.angle_gamma   90.00
#
_symmetry.space_group_name_H-M   'P 1'
#
loop_
_entity.id
_entity.type
_entity.pdbx_description
1 polymer ?
#
loop_
_entity_poly.entity_id
_entity_poly.type
_entity_poly.pdbx_seq_one_letter_code
_entity_poly.pdbx_strand_id
1 'polypeptide(L)'
;MVSVSKACLLMFITFCSFTSSHANVICEDIPDDMCSFSISALGKRCVLETEVRQTGGINYRCRSSEVDVDVTLANYIETDECVNACGVDRRSVGISSDALLEPGFAVKLCTPECLEDCPNIADLYSNLVAAEGSFLPDLCAARRNNPHRSMFEILSSGASLGSFPGELSESPTDAPAYSPVAI
;
A
#
# COMPACT_ATOMS: atom_id res chain seq x y z
N MET A 1 3.71 53.29 -1.85
CA MET A 1 4.82 52.31 -1.89
C MET A 1 5.04 51.83 -0.47
N VAL A 2 4.73 50.57 -0.16
CA VAL A 2 4.95 50.00 1.18
C VAL A 2 6.43 49.66 1.28
N SER A 3 7.16 50.36 2.15
CA SER A 3 8.56 50.05 2.45
C SER A 3 8.61 48.90 3.45
N VAL A 4 8.76 47.68 2.96
CA VAL A 4 8.98 46.50 3.83
C VAL A 4 10.44 46.50 4.25
N SER A 5 10.69 46.72 5.55
CA SER A 5 12.04 46.68 6.11
C SER A 5 12.65 45.28 5.97
N LYS A 6 13.94 45.19 5.66
CA LYS A 6 14.69 43.91 5.64
C LYS A 6 14.53 43.13 6.95
N ALA A 7 14.38 43.82 8.08
CA ALA A 7 14.12 43.20 9.38
C ALA A 7 12.73 42.55 9.46
N CYS A 8 11.70 43.15 8.84
CA CYS A 8 10.38 42.53 8.73
C CYS A 8 10.43 41.28 7.85
N LEU A 9 11.16 41.32 6.72
CA LEU A 9 11.29 40.18 5.83
C LEU A 9 11.98 38.99 6.53
N LEU A 10 13.04 39.26 7.29
CA LEU A 10 13.76 38.23 8.05
C LEU A 10 12.90 37.62 9.17
N MET A 11 12.09 38.43 9.86
CA MET A 11 11.16 37.94 10.90
C MET A 11 10.04 37.07 10.32
N PHE A 12 9.53 37.37 9.13
CA PHE A 12 8.55 36.52 8.45
C PHE A 12 9.15 35.18 8.02
N ILE A 13 10.36 35.17 7.48
CA ILE A 13 11.04 33.94 7.03
C ILE A 13 11.34 33.02 8.22
N THR A 14 11.79 33.57 9.35
CA THR A 14 12.01 32.76 10.56
C THR A 14 10.70 32.24 11.12
N PHE A 15 9.64 33.04 11.21
CA PHE A 15 8.34 32.58 11.73
C PHE A 15 7.71 31.46 10.87
N CYS A 16 7.83 31.54 9.54
CA CYS A 16 7.40 30.45 8.64
C CYS A 16 8.24 29.18 8.78
N SER A 17 9.47 29.28 9.28
CA SER A 17 10.35 28.13 9.51
C SER A 17 10.10 27.44 10.86
N PHE A 18 9.33 28.08 11.77
CA PHE A 18 9.08 27.59 13.14
C PHE A 18 7.77 26.81 13.32
N THR A 19 6.96 26.63 12.28
CA THR A 19 5.72 25.84 12.40
C THR A 19 5.94 24.38 12.04
N SER A 20 6.88 23.70 12.71
CA SER A 20 6.79 22.24 12.86
C SER A 20 5.84 21.95 14.01
N SER A 21 4.55 22.23 13.82
CA SER A 21 3.55 21.58 14.65
C SER A 21 3.56 20.11 14.25
N HIS A 22 4.33 19.29 14.99
CA HIS A 22 4.09 17.85 15.02
C HIS A 22 2.72 17.66 15.70
N ALA A 23 1.65 17.96 14.96
CA ALA A 23 0.32 17.58 15.36
C ALA A 23 0.28 16.06 15.29
N ASN A 24 -0.08 15.46 16.42
CA ASN A 24 -0.28 14.03 16.46
C ASN A 24 -1.46 13.68 15.55
N VAL A 25 -1.24 12.73 14.64
CA VAL A 25 -2.27 12.20 13.77
C VAL A 25 -3.22 11.38 14.62
N ILE A 26 -4.47 11.83 14.73
CA ILE A 26 -5.58 11.13 15.39
C ILE A 26 -6.59 10.84 14.29
N CYS A 27 -6.86 9.57 13.98
CA CYS A 27 -7.68 9.22 12.82
C CYS A 27 -9.05 9.91 12.83
N GLU A 28 -9.66 10.01 14.01
CA GLU A 28 -10.99 10.59 14.21
C GLU A 28 -11.04 12.11 13.98
N ASP A 29 -9.89 12.80 13.97
CA ASP A 29 -9.77 14.24 13.74
C ASP A 29 -9.34 14.59 12.29
N ILE A 30 -9.01 13.58 11.47
CA ILE A 30 -8.58 13.75 10.08
C ILE A 30 -9.81 13.89 9.16
N PRO A 31 -9.77 14.79 8.17
CA PRO A 31 -10.86 14.89 7.20
C PRO A 31 -10.97 13.64 6.33
N ASP A 32 -12.18 13.34 5.84
CA ASP A 32 -12.48 12.12 5.09
C ASP A 32 -11.59 11.92 3.85
N ASP A 33 -11.14 13.01 3.23
CA ASP A 33 -10.27 13.03 2.06
C ASP A 33 -8.78 12.88 2.39
N MET A 34 -8.41 12.69 3.66
CA MET A 34 -7.06 12.35 4.10
C MET A 34 -7.04 11.13 5.03
N CYS A 35 -8.19 10.49 5.25
CA CYS A 35 -8.32 9.38 6.18
C CYS A 35 -7.57 8.13 5.71
N SER A 36 -7.89 7.63 4.51
CA SER A 36 -7.27 6.39 4.03
C SER A 36 -5.79 6.60 3.76
N PHE A 37 -4.99 5.58 4.09
CA PHE A 37 -3.52 5.63 4.02
C PHE A 37 -2.86 6.62 4.99
N SER A 38 -3.52 6.91 6.11
CA SER A 38 -2.93 7.59 7.26
C SER A 38 -2.65 6.61 8.40
N ILE A 39 -1.67 6.93 9.24
CA ILE A 39 -1.30 6.18 10.45
C ILE A 39 -1.26 7.15 11.62
N SER A 40 -2.02 6.81 12.66
CA SER A 40 -2.09 7.61 13.87
C SER A 40 -0.75 7.66 14.61
N ALA A 41 -0.61 8.61 15.53
CA ALA A 41 0.54 8.67 16.43
C ALA A 41 0.68 7.43 17.32
N LEU A 42 -0.38 6.62 17.45
CA LEU A 42 -0.38 5.34 18.16
C LEU A 42 0.01 4.15 17.27
N GLY A 43 0.40 4.38 16.00
CA GLY A 43 0.78 3.33 15.07
C GLY A 43 -0.40 2.52 14.53
N LYS A 44 -1.63 3.06 14.57
CA LYS A 44 -2.82 2.41 14.01
C LYS A 44 -3.14 2.99 12.63
N ARG A 45 -3.46 2.15 11.65
CA ARG A 45 -3.94 2.62 10.33
C ARG A 45 -5.31 3.26 10.47
N CYS A 46 -5.54 4.36 9.78
CA CYS A 46 -6.84 5.01 9.69
C CYS A 46 -7.67 4.38 8.56
N VAL A 47 -8.94 4.13 8.84
CA VAL A 47 -9.89 3.48 7.92
C VAL A 47 -11.13 4.35 7.80
N LEU A 48 -11.54 4.62 6.55
CA LEU A 48 -12.78 5.33 6.27
C LEU A 48 -13.95 4.34 6.29
N GLU A 49 -14.88 4.55 7.22
CA GLU A 49 -16.10 3.77 7.37
C GLU A 49 -17.32 4.55 6.84
N THR A 50 -18.37 3.83 6.45
CA THR A 50 -19.67 4.43 6.11
C THR A 50 -20.64 4.30 7.29
N GLU A 51 -21.30 5.40 7.65
CA GLU A 51 -22.30 5.45 8.71
C GLU A 51 -23.65 5.90 8.12
N VAL A 52 -24.74 5.17 8.43
CA VAL A 52 -26.07 5.52 7.93
C VAL A 52 -26.68 6.61 8.83
N ARG A 53 -27.13 7.71 8.22
CA ARG A 53 -27.81 8.79 8.96
C ARG A 53 -29.21 8.36 9.39
N GLN A 54 -29.64 8.81 10.57
CA GLN A 54 -31.01 8.61 11.08
C GLN A 54 -32.09 9.15 10.13
N THR A 55 -31.78 10.20 9.36
CA THR A 55 -32.68 10.82 8.38
C THR A 55 -32.66 10.16 7.00
N GLY A 56 -31.91 9.05 6.86
CA GLY A 56 -31.52 8.51 5.56
C GLY A 56 -30.30 9.24 4.98
N GLY A 57 -29.52 8.52 4.17
CA GLY A 57 -28.25 8.97 3.59
C GLY A 57 -27.02 8.34 4.24
N ILE A 58 -25.87 8.50 3.58
CA ILE A 58 -24.57 8.00 4.04
C ILE A 58 -23.70 9.16 4.56
N ASN A 59 -23.00 8.91 5.65
CA ASN A 59 -21.88 9.70 6.15
C ASN A 59 -20.61 8.87 6.05
N TYR A 60 -19.48 9.56 5.97
CA TYR A 60 -18.19 8.94 6.16
C TYR A 60 -17.65 9.30 7.53
N ARG A 61 -16.87 8.39 8.09
CA ARG A 61 -16.19 8.62 9.37
C ARG A 61 -14.86 7.90 9.37
N CYS A 62 -13.81 8.65 9.68
CA CYS A 62 -12.48 8.08 9.86
C CYS A 62 -12.34 7.46 11.25
N ARG A 63 -11.78 6.25 11.32
CA ARG A 63 -11.52 5.54 12.59
C ARG A 63 -10.16 4.86 12.58
N SER A 64 -9.55 4.74 13.75
CA SER A 64 -8.38 3.88 13.95
C SER A 64 -8.74 2.40 13.81
N SER A 65 -7.96 1.66 13.02
CA SER A 65 -8.04 0.20 12.92
C SER A 65 -7.47 -0.48 14.17
N GLU A 66 -7.79 -1.77 14.33
CA GLU A 66 -7.25 -2.59 15.42
C GLU A 66 -5.83 -3.10 15.13
N VAL A 67 -5.39 -3.05 13.87
CA VAL A 67 -4.10 -3.58 13.42
C VAL A 67 -2.97 -2.59 13.72
N ASP A 68 -1.96 -3.06 14.45
CA ASP A 68 -0.73 -2.31 14.70
C ASP A 68 0.18 -2.29 13.46
N VAL A 69 0.72 -1.12 13.15
CA VAL A 69 1.78 -0.91 12.15
C VAL A 69 3.12 -0.86 12.85
N ASP A 70 4.19 -1.07 12.09
CA ASP A 70 5.54 -0.77 12.55
C ASP A 70 5.64 0.67 13.08
N VAL A 71 6.31 0.81 14.22
CA VAL A 71 6.51 2.07 14.96
C VAL A 71 7.22 3.11 14.10
N THR A 72 8.02 2.67 13.13
CA THR A 72 8.74 3.55 12.19
C THR A 72 7.83 4.44 11.37
N LEU A 73 6.57 4.02 11.16
CA LEU A 73 5.59 4.71 10.33
C LEU A 73 4.46 5.36 11.15
N ALA A 74 4.61 5.46 12.47
CA ALA A 74 3.67 6.17 13.32
C ALA A 74 3.62 7.65 12.95
N ASN A 75 2.44 8.27 13.11
CA ASN A 75 2.23 9.69 12.84
C ASN A 75 2.50 10.08 11.37
N TYR A 76 2.08 9.24 10.44
CA TYR A 76 2.37 9.37 9.01
C TYR A 76 1.08 9.57 8.19
N ILE A 77 1.12 10.46 7.21
CA ILE A 77 0.06 10.66 6.23
C ILE A 77 0.68 10.50 4.86
N GLU A 78 0.16 9.57 4.07
CA GLU A 78 0.64 9.34 2.71
C GLU A 78 0.43 10.57 1.83
N THR A 79 1.32 10.81 0.87
CA THR A 79 1.29 12.01 0.00
C THR A 79 0.35 11.84 -1.19
N ASP A 80 -0.09 12.94 -1.80
CA ASP A 80 -0.91 12.88 -3.03
C ASP A 80 -0.14 12.28 -4.21
N GLU A 81 1.18 12.49 -4.23
CA GLU A 81 2.08 11.87 -5.20
C GLU A 81 2.00 10.35 -5.09
N CYS A 82 2.12 9.81 -3.89
CA CYS A 82 2.02 8.39 -3.64
C CYS A 82 0.63 7.81 -3.91
N VAL A 83 -0.42 8.52 -3.50
CA VAL A 83 -1.81 8.13 -3.82
C VAL A 83 -1.99 7.96 -5.33
N ASN A 84 -1.49 8.91 -6.12
CA ASN A 84 -1.60 8.86 -7.57
C ASN A 84 -0.69 7.80 -8.22
N ALA A 85 0.55 7.68 -7.73
CA ALA A 85 1.53 6.70 -8.20
C ALA A 85 1.03 5.28 -8.02
N CYS A 86 0.50 4.96 -6.83
CA CYS A 86 -0.06 3.66 -6.49
C CYS A 86 -1.47 3.43 -7.05
N GLY A 87 -2.15 4.48 -7.52
CA GLY A 87 -3.50 4.35 -8.09
C GLY A 87 -4.58 4.07 -7.06
N VAL A 88 -4.37 4.51 -5.83
CA VAL A 88 -5.36 4.41 -4.75
C VAL A 88 -6.18 5.70 -4.64
N ASP A 89 -7.31 5.65 -3.93
CA ASP A 89 -8.15 6.81 -3.63
C ASP A 89 -8.16 7.08 -2.12
N ARG A 90 -7.89 8.32 -1.71
CA ARG A 90 -7.96 8.74 -0.30
C ARG A 90 -9.33 8.55 0.34
N ARG A 91 -10.38 8.44 -0.47
CA ARG A 91 -11.76 8.20 -0.04
C ARG A 91 -12.19 6.75 -0.16
N SER A 92 -11.24 5.82 -0.31
CA SER A 92 -11.52 4.40 -0.32
C SER A 92 -12.17 4.00 1.00
N VAL A 93 -13.41 3.50 0.92
CA VAL A 93 -14.18 3.02 2.07
C VAL A 93 -13.83 1.58 2.33
N GLY A 94 -13.34 1.29 3.53
CA GLY A 94 -12.72 0.00 3.81
C GLY A 94 -11.46 -0.21 2.96
N ILE A 95 -10.66 -1.17 3.39
CA ILE A 95 -9.46 -1.60 2.65
C ILE A 95 -9.58 -3.11 2.54
N SER A 96 -9.71 -3.61 1.31
CA SER A 96 -9.75 -5.04 1.02
C SER A 96 -8.72 -5.43 -0.03
N SER A 97 -8.34 -6.70 -0.02
CA SER A 97 -7.48 -7.31 -1.03
C SER A 97 -8.17 -7.44 -2.38
N ASP A 98 -9.51 -7.34 -2.46
CA ASP A 98 -10.25 -7.43 -3.73
C ASP A 98 -9.83 -6.37 -4.75
N ALA A 99 -9.35 -5.21 -4.30
CA ALA A 99 -8.82 -4.17 -5.16
C ALA A 99 -7.68 -4.67 -6.06
N LEU A 100 -6.89 -5.65 -5.59
CA LEU A 100 -5.81 -6.29 -6.35
C LEU A 100 -6.30 -7.06 -7.57
N LEU A 101 -7.57 -7.47 -7.57
CA LEU A 101 -8.20 -8.16 -8.69
C LEU A 101 -8.48 -7.19 -9.86
N GLU A 102 -8.52 -5.88 -9.59
CA GLU A 102 -8.72 -4.89 -10.62
C GLU A 102 -7.45 -4.72 -11.47
N PRO A 103 -7.48 -5.06 -12.78
CA PRO A 103 -6.27 -5.09 -13.60
C PRO A 103 -5.55 -3.74 -13.66
N GLY A 104 -6.30 -2.64 -13.59
CA GLY A 104 -5.76 -1.28 -13.60
C GLY A 104 -5.03 -0.92 -12.31
N PHE A 105 -5.57 -1.31 -11.15
CA PHE A 105 -4.98 -1.02 -9.85
C PHE A 105 -3.61 -1.67 -9.69
N ALA A 106 -3.51 -2.96 -10.01
CA ALA A 106 -2.24 -3.65 -9.97
C ALA A 106 -1.17 -2.98 -10.85
N VAL A 107 -1.54 -2.23 -11.94
CA VAL A 107 -0.55 -1.58 -12.87
C VAL A 107 0.27 -0.62 -12.06
N LYS A 108 -0.45 0.25 -11.37
CA LYS A 108 0.07 1.33 -10.59
C LYS A 108 0.74 0.82 -9.31
N LEU A 109 0.13 -0.15 -8.63
CA LEU A 109 0.73 -0.73 -7.43
C LEU A 109 2.11 -1.37 -7.69
N CYS A 110 2.31 -2.01 -8.84
CA CYS A 110 3.56 -2.69 -9.17
C CYS A 110 4.61 -1.81 -9.86
N THR A 111 4.44 -0.49 -9.90
CA THR A 111 5.49 0.41 -10.41
C THR A 111 6.51 0.73 -9.31
N PRO A 112 7.78 1.02 -9.66
CA PRO A 112 8.79 1.38 -8.65
C PRO A 112 8.40 2.63 -7.88
N GLU A 113 7.74 3.61 -8.52
CA GLU A 113 7.29 4.83 -7.86
C GLU A 113 6.28 4.56 -6.74
N CYS A 114 5.55 3.43 -6.79
CA CYS A 114 4.69 3.02 -5.69
C CYS A 114 5.43 2.15 -4.66
N LEU A 115 6.14 1.12 -5.11
CA LEU A 115 6.73 0.13 -4.19
C LEU A 115 7.94 0.64 -3.42
N GLU A 116 8.72 1.55 -4.01
CA GLU A 116 9.96 2.05 -3.43
C GLU A 116 9.76 3.40 -2.71
N ASP A 117 8.91 4.28 -3.27
CA ASP A 117 8.75 5.65 -2.75
C ASP A 117 7.57 5.81 -1.78
N CYS A 118 6.63 4.86 -1.73
CA CYS A 118 5.40 4.96 -0.94
C CYS A 118 5.28 3.85 0.12
N PRO A 119 6.05 3.95 1.21
CA PRO A 119 6.24 2.85 2.16
C PRO A 119 4.94 2.43 2.85
N ASN A 120 4.00 3.34 3.10
CA ASN A 120 2.76 3.00 3.79
C ASN A 120 1.81 2.17 2.93
N ILE A 121 1.62 2.58 1.67
CA ILE A 121 0.80 1.85 0.70
C ILE A 121 1.45 0.51 0.38
N ALA A 122 2.76 0.49 0.13
CA ALA A 122 3.50 -0.73 -0.19
C ALA A 122 3.42 -1.76 0.96
N ASP A 123 3.62 -1.33 2.20
CA ASP A 123 3.49 -2.21 3.38
C ASP A 123 2.06 -2.73 3.55
N LEU A 124 1.05 -1.86 3.39
CA LEU A 124 -0.35 -2.24 3.50
C LEU A 124 -0.71 -3.38 2.55
N TYR A 125 -0.43 -3.22 1.25
CA TYR A 125 -0.77 -4.24 0.27
C TYR A 125 0.12 -5.47 0.36
N SER A 126 1.37 -5.33 0.79
CA SER A 126 2.22 -6.48 1.10
C SER A 126 1.61 -7.35 2.19
N ASN A 127 1.10 -6.73 3.26
CA ASN A 127 0.46 -7.44 4.36
C ASN A 127 -0.88 -8.06 3.97
N LEU A 128 -1.67 -7.40 3.12
CA LEU A 128 -2.92 -7.98 2.59
C LEU A 128 -2.65 -9.21 1.72
N VAL A 129 -1.69 -9.12 0.81
CA VAL A 129 -1.30 -10.23 -0.07
C VAL A 129 -0.68 -11.38 0.72
N ALA A 130 0.11 -11.06 1.76
CA ALA A 130 0.66 -12.05 2.69
C ALA A 130 -0.42 -12.75 3.51
N ALA A 131 -1.47 -12.04 3.94
CA ALA A 131 -2.61 -12.64 4.61
C ALA A 131 -3.39 -13.60 3.69
N GLU A 132 -3.31 -13.41 2.37
CA GLU A 132 -3.84 -14.34 1.36
C GLU A 132 -2.86 -15.47 1.00
N GLY A 133 -1.68 -15.52 1.63
CA GLY A 133 -0.68 -16.58 1.44
C GLY A 133 0.23 -16.38 0.23
N SER A 134 0.39 -15.14 -0.24
CA SER A 134 1.27 -14.81 -1.38
C SER A 134 2.17 -13.63 -1.07
N PHE A 135 3.12 -13.33 -1.94
CA PHE A 135 4.06 -12.21 -1.76
C PHE A 135 3.86 -11.18 -2.87
N LEU A 136 3.81 -9.90 -2.48
CA LEU A 136 3.61 -8.80 -3.42
C LEU A 136 4.67 -8.74 -4.54
N PRO A 137 5.98 -8.98 -4.28
CA PRO A 137 6.98 -9.06 -5.35
C PRO A 137 6.72 -10.17 -6.37
N ASP A 138 6.31 -11.36 -5.92
CA ASP A 138 6.00 -12.49 -6.80
C ASP A 138 4.78 -12.18 -7.68
N LEU A 139 3.77 -11.53 -7.10
CA LEU A 139 2.58 -11.06 -7.80
C LEU A 139 2.92 -10.03 -8.88
N CYS A 140 3.78 -9.06 -8.57
CA CYS A 140 4.24 -8.08 -9.53
C CYS A 140 5.14 -8.70 -10.62
N ALA A 141 6.01 -9.64 -10.28
CA ALA A 141 6.84 -10.37 -11.24
C ALA A 141 5.99 -11.22 -12.21
N ALA A 142 5.02 -11.97 -11.67
CA ALA A 142 4.10 -12.80 -12.46
C ALA A 142 3.33 -11.97 -13.48
N ARG A 143 2.90 -10.78 -13.08
CA ARG A 143 2.24 -9.85 -13.98
C ARG A 143 3.14 -9.24 -15.03
N ARG A 144 4.38 -8.88 -14.67
CA ARG A 144 5.35 -8.38 -15.65
C ARG A 144 5.59 -9.41 -16.76
N ASN A 145 5.58 -10.69 -16.40
CA ASN A 145 5.72 -11.79 -17.35
C ASN A 145 4.44 -12.09 -18.13
N ASN A 146 3.26 -11.88 -17.52
CA ASN A 146 1.96 -12.14 -18.15
C ASN A 146 0.94 -11.05 -17.79
N PRO A 147 0.92 -9.90 -18.50
CA PRO A 147 0.01 -8.79 -18.18
C PRO A 147 -1.47 -9.12 -18.44
N HIS A 148 -1.75 -10.16 -19.23
CA HIS A 148 -3.09 -10.66 -19.51
C HIS A 148 -3.62 -11.64 -18.46
N ARG A 149 -2.77 -12.13 -17.54
CA ARG A 149 -3.19 -13.08 -16.51
C ARG A 149 -3.91 -12.34 -15.39
N SER A 150 -5.05 -12.87 -14.97
CA SER A 150 -5.81 -12.28 -13.87
C SER A 150 -5.02 -12.40 -12.56
N MET A 151 -5.04 -11.35 -11.74
CA MET A 151 -4.46 -11.41 -10.39
C MET A 151 -5.17 -12.43 -9.51
N PHE A 152 -6.46 -12.66 -9.76
CA PHE A 152 -7.26 -13.70 -9.12
C PHE A 152 -6.59 -15.08 -9.22
N GLU A 153 -6.10 -15.46 -10.41
CA GLU A 153 -5.42 -16.74 -10.57
C GLU A 153 -4.11 -16.82 -9.79
N ILE A 154 -3.39 -15.72 -9.61
CA ILE A 154 -2.11 -15.70 -8.90
C ILE A 154 -2.34 -15.87 -7.40
N LEU A 155 -3.27 -15.08 -6.84
CA LEU A 155 -3.68 -15.14 -5.44
C LEU A 155 -4.32 -16.51 -5.11
N SER A 156 -5.20 -17.01 -5.98
CA SER A 156 -5.91 -18.28 -5.77
C SER A 156 -5.03 -19.51 -5.97
N SER A 157 -3.94 -19.44 -6.74
CA SER A 157 -3.06 -20.59 -6.98
C SER A 157 -2.01 -20.77 -5.88
N GLY A 158 -1.84 -19.80 -4.96
CA GLY A 158 -0.76 -19.80 -3.97
C GLY A 158 0.63 -20.01 -4.59
N ALA A 159 0.80 -19.65 -5.87
CA ALA A 159 1.93 -20.05 -6.66
C ALA A 159 3.11 -19.10 -6.39
N SER A 160 3.97 -19.47 -5.45
CA SER A 160 5.31 -18.92 -5.37
C SER A 160 6.07 -19.32 -6.63
N LEU A 161 6.23 -18.37 -7.56
CA LEU A 161 7.14 -18.53 -8.68
C LEU A 161 8.57 -18.29 -8.16
N GLY A 162 9.06 -19.25 -7.38
CA GLY A 162 10.46 -19.33 -7.01
C GLY A 162 11.30 -19.52 -8.26
N SER A 163 11.79 -18.43 -8.83
CA SER A 163 12.83 -18.43 -9.85
C SER A 163 14.00 -17.59 -9.34
N PHE A 164 14.85 -18.21 -8.52
CA PHE A 164 16.20 -17.70 -8.30
C PHE A 164 16.99 -17.86 -9.61
N PRO A 165 17.57 -16.79 -10.18
CA PRO A 165 18.55 -16.95 -11.25
C PRO A 165 19.90 -17.28 -10.61
N GLY A 166 20.22 -18.57 -10.51
CA GLY A 166 21.54 -18.96 -10.03
C GLY A 166 21.68 -20.42 -9.67
N GLU A 167 21.59 -21.32 -10.66
CA GLU A 167 22.16 -22.66 -10.50
C GLU A 167 22.96 -23.03 -11.76
N LEU A 168 24.24 -22.66 -11.74
CA LEU A 168 25.28 -23.41 -12.44
C LEU A 168 25.67 -24.55 -11.50
N SER A 169 25.15 -25.76 -11.72
CA SER A 169 25.87 -26.97 -11.38
C SER A 169 25.29 -28.20 -12.08
N GLU A 170 25.99 -28.59 -13.15
CA GLU A 170 26.30 -29.95 -13.60
C GLU A 170 25.29 -31.11 -13.40
N SER A 171 24.89 -31.65 -14.56
CA SER A 171 24.36 -33.00 -14.82
C SER A 171 25.09 -34.12 -14.04
N PRO A 172 24.43 -35.25 -13.77
CA PRO A 172 24.71 -36.43 -14.61
C PRO A 172 23.50 -37.33 -14.95
N THR A 173 23.41 -37.64 -16.25
CA THR A 173 23.36 -39.00 -16.85
C THR A 173 22.18 -39.96 -16.57
N ASP A 174 21.30 -40.06 -17.59
CA ASP A 174 20.78 -41.28 -18.28
C ASP A 174 20.42 -42.57 -17.49
N ALA A 175 19.10 -42.81 -17.34
CA ALA A 175 18.26 -44.02 -17.61
C ALA A 175 18.70 -45.45 -17.14
N PRO A 176 17.81 -46.49 -17.01
CA PRO A 176 16.47 -46.62 -17.62
C PRO A 176 15.34 -47.28 -16.77
N ALA A 177 14.20 -47.40 -17.44
CA ALA A 177 12.86 -47.82 -17.04
C ALA A 177 12.69 -49.20 -16.36
N TYR A 178 11.66 -49.31 -15.52
CA TYR A 178 10.96 -50.56 -15.22
C TYR A 178 9.44 -50.38 -15.41
N SER A 179 8.84 -51.28 -16.17
CA SER A 179 7.41 -51.34 -16.49
C SER A 179 6.61 -52.03 -15.37
N PRO A 180 5.28 -51.83 -15.26
CA PRO A 180 4.48 -52.37 -14.18
C PRO A 180 4.01 -53.80 -14.48
N VAL A 181 3.82 -54.61 -13.43
CA VAL A 181 3.06 -55.87 -13.53
C VAL A 181 1.87 -55.78 -12.59
N ALA A 182 0.67 -55.85 -13.16
CA ALA A 182 -0.56 -56.21 -12.48
C ALA A 182 -1.07 -57.50 -13.13
N ILE A 183 -1.22 -58.54 -12.29
CA ILE A 183 -1.92 -59.84 -12.43
C ILE A 183 -1.63 -60.65 -13.71
#